data_AF-A0A397T0Q9-F1
#
_entry.id   AF-A0A397T0Q9-F1
#
_cell.length_a   1.000
_cell.length_b   1.000
_cell.length_c   1.000
_cell.angle_alpha   90.00
_cell.angle_beta   90.00
_cell.angle_gamma   90.00
#
_symmetry.space_group_name_H-M   'P 1'
#
loop_
_entity.id
_entity.type
_entity.pdbx_description
1 polymer ?
#
loop_
_entity_poly.entity_id
_entity_poly.type
_entity_poly.pdbx_seq_one_letter_code
_entity_poly.pdbx_strand_id
1 'polypeptide(L)' 'MKECWDSDPNKRPTATELNEKIQNILFIESDNCSENNPTKVIKSSDIGPISCNLQNLQNLQED' A
#
# COMPACT_ATOMS: atom_id res chain seq x y z
N MET A 1 3.25 3.19 8.93
CA MET A 1 3.71 2.62 7.63
C MET A 1 5.16 2.92 7.28
N LYS A 2 5.67 4.18 7.34
CA LYS A 2 7.10 4.45 7.06
C LYS A 2 8.05 3.61 7.94
N GLU A 3 7.70 3.44 9.21
CA GLU A 3 8.37 2.56 10.18
C GLU A 3 8.48 1.08 9.75
N CYS A 4 7.61 0.60 8.86
CA CYS A 4 7.70 -0.77 8.33
C CYS A 4 8.90 -0.94 7.39
N TRP A 5 9.44 0.17 6.87
CA TRP A 5 10.54 0.22 5.93
C TRP A 5 11.88 0.61 6.60
N ASP A 6 12.02 0.39 7.92
CA ASP A 6 13.31 0.59 8.58
C ASP A 6 14.36 -0.40 8.02
N SER A 7 15.56 0.10 7.78
CA SER A 7 16.69 -0.71 7.31
C SER A 7 17.14 -1.71 8.37
N ASP A 8 17.02 -1.34 9.64
CA ASP A 8 17.24 -2.24 10.77
C ASP A 8 15.96 -3.06 11.04
N PRO A 9 15.98 -4.39 10.86
CA PRO A 9 14.81 -5.23 11.08
C PRO A 9 14.25 -5.14 12.50
N ASN A 10 15.10 -4.88 13.50
CA ASN A 10 14.69 -4.82 14.90
C ASN A 10 13.91 -3.55 15.24
N LYS A 11 13.97 -2.53 14.38
CA LYS A 11 13.23 -1.27 14.53
C LYS A 11 11.88 -1.28 13.83
N ARG A 12 11.60 -2.32 13.03
CA ARG A 12 10.30 -2.48 12.38
C ARG A 12 9.26 -2.85 13.45
N PRO A 13 8.02 -2.39 13.31
CA PRO A 13 6.95 -2.81 14.20
C PRO A 13 6.69 -4.31 14.03
N THR A 14 6.29 -4.93 15.12
CA THR A 14 5.71 -6.27 15.11
C THR A 14 4.38 -6.28 14.36
N ALA A 15 3.94 -7.47 13.95
CA ALA A 15 2.63 -7.64 13.32
C ALA A 15 1.48 -7.18 14.24
N THR A 16 1.62 -7.39 15.56
CA THR A 16 0.62 -6.97 16.54
C THR A 16 0.48 -5.44 16.59
N GLU A 17 1.60 -4.72 16.72
CA GLU A 17 1.60 -3.25 16.74
C GLU A 17 1.05 -2.66 15.44
N LEU A 18 1.35 -3.30 14.30
CA LEU A 18 0.80 -2.89 13.01
C LEU A 18 -0.71 -3.14 12.94
N ASN A 19 -1.19 -4.29 13.41
CA ASN A 19 -2.61 -4.62 13.44
C ASN A 19 -3.39 -3.62 14.30
N GLU A 20 -2.90 -3.28 15.49
CA GLU A 20 -3.52 -2.28 16.37
C GLU A 20 -3.66 -0.91 15.68
N LYS A 21 -2.60 -0.47 14.98
CA LYS A 21 -2.63 0.79 14.20
C LYS A 21 -3.67 0.73 13.08
N ILE A 22 -3.75 -0.38 12.35
CA ILE A 22 -4.72 -0.55 11.26
C ILE A 22 -6.15 -0.57 11.82
N GLN A 23 -6.41 -1.27 12.93
CA GLN A 23 -7.72 -1.31 13.56
C GLN A 23 -8.20 0.08 13.99
N ASN A 24 -7.30 0.91 14.54
CA ASN A 24 -7.64 2.28 14.88
C ASN A 24 -8.01 3.12 13.66
N ILE A 25 -7.25 2.99 12.56
CA ILE A 25 -7.57 3.67 11.30
C ILE A 25 -8.95 3.23 10.77
N LEU A 26 -9.25 1.92 10.82
CA LEU A 26 -10.54 1.38 10.40
C LEU A 26 -11.70 1.89 11.26
N PHE A 27 -11.51 1.99 12.56
CA PHE A 27 -12.51 2.53 13.48
C PHE A 27 -12.82 4.00 13.16
N ILE A 28 -11.78 4.83 13.02
CA ILE A 28 -11.92 6.24 12.65
C ILE A 28 -12.62 6.38 11.28
N GLU A 29 -12.22 5.58 10.29
CA GLU A 29 -12.83 5.64 8.96
C GLU A 29 -14.29 5.16 8.96
N SER A 30 -14.63 4.19 9.82
CA SER A 30 -16.01 3.77 10.04
C SER A 30 -16.88 4.92 10.59
N ASP A 31 -16.37 5.64 11.60
CA ASP A 31 -17.05 6.79 12.16
C ASP A 31 -17.21 7.90 11.11
N ASN A 32 -16.14 8.21 10.37
CA ASN A 32 -16.15 9.17 9.27
C ASN A 32 -17.18 8.84 8.18
N CYS A 33 -17.30 7.55 7.82
CA CYS A 33 -18.34 7.09 6.90
C CYS A 33 -19.74 7.37 7.42
N SER A 34 -19.98 7.13 8.72
CA SER A 34 -21.28 7.40 9.35
C SER A 34 -21.63 8.89 9.37
N GLU A 35 -20.61 9.76 9.45
CA GLU A 35 -20.74 11.22 9.39
C GLU A 35 -20.76 11.78 7.95
N ASN A 36 -20.73 10.92 6.93
CA ASN A 36 -20.62 11.29 5.51
C ASN A 36 -19.35 12.11 5.16
N ASN A 37 -18.24 11.93 5.90
CA ASN A 37 -16.96 12.60 5.64
C ASN A 37 -15.77 11.66 5.30
N PRO A 38 -15.96 10.50 4.64
CA PRO A 38 -14.92 9.49 4.50
C PRO A 38 -13.65 10.01 3.81
N THR A 39 -12.53 9.34 4.08
CA THR A 39 -11.26 9.63 3.42
C THR A 39 -11.41 9.48 1.91
N LYS A 40 -11.07 10.53 1.17
CA LYS A 40 -11.17 10.52 -0.30
C LYS A 40 -10.09 9.63 -0.90
N VAL A 41 -10.50 8.61 -1.66
CA VAL A 41 -9.58 7.80 -2.45
C VAL A 41 -9.11 8.61 -3.66
N ILE A 42 -7.81 8.93 -3.70
CA ILE A 42 -7.19 9.62 -4.81
C ILE A 42 -6.62 8.57 -5.77
N LYS A 43 -7.05 8.58 -7.03
CA LYS A 43 -6.46 7.73 -8.06
C LYS A 43 -5.05 8.24 -8.37
N SER A 44 -4.05 7.39 -8.18
CA SER A 44 -2.69 7.67 -8.65
C SER A 44 -2.54 7.13 -10.07
N SER A 45 -2.06 7.98 -10.99
CA SER A 45 -1.69 7.57 -12.35
C SER A 45 -0.46 6.66 -12.36
N ASP A 46 0.37 6.74 -11.32
CA ASP A 46 1.64 6.01 -11.19
C ASP A 46 1.46 4.62 -10.54
N ILE A 47 0.26 4.33 -10.02
CA ILE A 47 -0.08 3.08 -9.34
C ILE A 47 -1.27 2.45 -10.08
N GLY A 48 -0.96 1.81 -11.20
CA GLY A 48 -1.86 0.94 -11.95
C GLY A 48 -1.18 -0.40 -12.24
N PRO A 49 -1.88 -1.38 -12.84
CA PRO A 49 -1.21 -2.55 -13.36
C PRO A 49 -0.07 -2.09 -14.27
N ILE A 50 1.17 -2.42 -13.91
CA ILE A 50 2.30 -2.25 -14.82
C ILE A 50 1.93 -3.09 -16.03
N SER A 51 1.66 -2.45 -17.17
CA SER A 51 1.66 -3.14 -18.44
C SER A 51 3.07 -3.66 -18.62
N CYS A 52 3.35 -4.89 -18.17
CA CYS A 52 4.54 -5.60 -18.59
C CYS A 52 4.43 -5.62 -20.12
N ASN A 53 5.17 -4.74 -20.79
CA ASN A 53 5.15 -4.70 -22.24
C ASN A 53 5.73 -6.04 -22.71
N LEU A 54 4.84 -6.98 -23.05
CA LEU A 54 5.19 -8.33 -23.52
C LEU A 54 6.11 -8.27 -24.75
N GLN A 55 6.18 -7.10 -25.42
CA GLN A 55 7.09 -6.80 -26.52
C GLN A 55 8.58 -6.91 -26.13
N ASN A 56 8.95 -6.71 -24.86
CA ASN A 56 10.37 -6.80 -24.45
C ASN A 56 10.86 -8.24 -24.19
N LEU A 57 9.96 -9.24 -24.16
CA LEU A 57 10.34 -10.65 -24.06
C LEU A 57 10.59 -11.32 -25.41
N GLN A 58 10.22 -10.66 -26.53
CA GLN A 58 10.49 -11.18 -27.88
C GLN A 58 11.91 -10.86 -28.36
N ASN A 59 12.61 -9.91 -27.73
CA ASN A 59 13.94 -9.44 -28.14
C ASN A 59 15.10 -10.03 -27.30
N LEU A 60 14.84 -11.03 -26.46
CA LEU A 60 15.88 -11.70 -25.64
C LEU A 60 16.02 -13.20 -25.96
N GLN A 61 15.45 -13.65 -27.09
CA GLN A 61 15.57 -15.03 -27.57
C GLN A 61 16.32 -15.16 -28.90
N GLU A 62 16.91 -14.08 -29.39
CA GLU A 62 17.84 -14.08 -30.52
C GLU A 62 19.13 -13.37 -30.09
N ASP A 63 20.04 -14.14 -29.47
CA ASP A 63 21.50 -13.97 -29.47
C ASP A 63 22.17 -15.25 -28.94
#